data_AF-A0A3A3Z100-F1
#
_entry.id   AF-A0A3A3Z100-F1
#
_cell.length_a   1.000
_cell.length_b   1.000
_cell.length_c   1.000
_cell.angle_alpha   90.00
_cell.angle_beta   90.00
_cell.angle_gamma   90.00
#
_symmetry.space_group_name_H-M   'P 1'
#
loop_
_entity.id
_entity.type
_entity.pdbx_description
1 polymer ?
#
loop_
_entity_poly.entity_id
_entity_poly.type
_entity_poly.pdbx_seq_one_letter_code
_entity_poly.pdbx_strand_id
1 'polypeptide(L)' 'MHSEETHKQLLARIPAVTGKDLPTWLAALEAGPSLLRFDERVNWLRDEHDLPHGYASAIVHEHDLRRGQRAFG' A
#
# COMPACT_ATOMS: atom_id res chain seq x y z
N MET A 1 -6.22 -13.75 -16.31
CA MET A 1 -5.40 -14.16 -15.14
C MET A 1 -4.03 -13.49 -15.20
N HIS A 2 -3.93 -12.15 -15.14
CA HIS A 2 -2.64 -11.43 -15.21
C HIS A 2 -2.42 -10.41 -14.09
N SER A 3 -3.44 -10.15 -13.27
CA SER A 3 -3.39 -9.06 -12.29
C SER A 3 -2.57 -9.42 -11.04
N GLU A 4 -2.61 -10.68 -10.59
CA GLU A 4 -1.94 -11.11 -9.35
C GLU A 4 -0.42 -11.19 -9.50
N GLU A 5 0.08 -11.66 -10.65
CA GLU A 5 1.52 -11.75 -10.90
C GLU A 5 2.14 -10.36 -11.07
N THR A 6 1.44 -9.47 -11.78
CA THR A 6 1.84 -8.06 -11.90
C THR A 6 1.85 -7.37 -10.54
N HIS A 7 0.85 -7.64 -9.71
CA HIS A 7 0.76 -7.08 -8.36
C HIS A 7 1.93 -7.55 -7.48
N LYS A 8 2.24 -8.85 -7.46
CA LYS A 8 3.39 -9.39 -6.70
C LYS A 8 4.72 -8.80 -7.17
N GLN A 9 4.91 -8.63 -8.47
CA GLN A 9 6.11 -7.99 -9.01
C GLN A 9 6.22 -6.51 -8.60
N LEU A 10 5.10 -5.77 -8.56
CA LEU A 10 5.08 -4.42 -8.03
C LEU A 10 5.49 -4.41 -6.55
N LEU A 11 4.87 -5.25 -5.71
CA LEU A 11 5.21 -5.32 -4.29
C LEU A 11 6.69 -5.66 -4.05
N ALA A 12 7.24 -6.59 -4.82
CA ALA A 12 8.66 -6.97 -4.73
C ALA A 12 9.61 -5.82 -5.10
N ARG A 13 9.17 -4.88 -5.94
CA ARG A 13 9.96 -3.72 -6.38
C ARG A 13 9.78 -2.49 -5.49
N ILE A 14 8.81 -2.47 -4.58
CA ILE A 14 8.60 -1.37 -3.63
C ILE A 14 9.89 -0.98 -2.90
N PRO A 15 10.64 -1.87 -2.23
CA PRO A 15 11.84 -1.46 -1.50
C PRO A 15 12.91 -0.84 -2.42
N ALA A 16 13.03 -1.33 -3.65
CA ALA A 16 13.97 -0.78 -4.63
C ALA A 16 13.55 0.60 -5.16
N VAL A 17 12.25 0.86 -5.33
CA VAL A 17 11.73 2.12 -5.89
C VAL A 17 11.54 3.18 -4.81
N THR A 18 11.11 2.77 -3.63
CA THR A 18 10.60 3.66 -2.57
C THR A 18 11.56 3.76 -1.38
N GLY A 19 12.61 2.92 -1.37
CA GLY A 19 13.61 2.85 -0.30
C GLY A 19 13.12 2.22 1.01
N LYS A 20 11.86 1.78 1.07
CA LYS A 20 11.25 1.17 2.26
C LYS A 20 10.48 -0.09 1.88
N ASP A 21 10.51 -1.10 2.74
CA ASP A 21 9.75 -2.32 2.53
C ASP A 21 8.24 -2.11 2.69
N LEU A 22 7.46 -3.00 2.07
CA LEU A 22 6.01 -3.05 2.20
C LEU A 22 5.50 -2.97 3.66
N PRO A 23 5.98 -3.79 4.63
CA PRO A 23 5.56 -3.66 6.03
C PRO A 23 5.83 -2.27 6.63
N THR A 24 6.89 -1.58 6.23
CA THR A 24 7.18 -0.21 6.68
C THR A 24 6.13 0.76 6.16
N TRP A 25 5.67 0.59 4.92
CA TRP A 25 4.56 1.38 4.36
C TRP A 25 3.22 1.09 5.04
N LEU A 26 2.96 -0.17 5.36
CA LEU A 26 1.76 -0.56 6.11
C LEU A 26 1.77 0.11 7.50
N ALA A 27 2.89 0.07 8.20
CA ALA A 27 3.05 0.74 9.49
C ALA A 27 2.93 2.28 9.36
N ALA A 28 3.45 2.86 8.28
CA ALA A 28 3.30 4.29 8.00
C ALA A 28 1.83 4.68 7.76
N LEU A 29 1.04 3.82 7.10
CA LEU A 29 -0.41 4.02 6.96
C LEU A 29 -1.15 3.90 8.31
N GLU A 30 -0.73 3.00 9.20
CA GLU A 30 -1.31 2.87 10.55
C GLU A 30 -0.92 4.03 11.48
N ALA A 31 0.28 4.59 11.31
CA ALA A 31 0.75 5.76 12.06
C ALA A 31 0.27 7.09 11.46
N GLY A 32 -0.05 7.08 10.17
CA GLY A 32 -0.52 8.23 9.41
C GLY A 32 -1.98 8.59 9.69
N PRO A 33 -2.57 9.46 8.87
CA PRO A 33 -3.97 9.86 9.04
C PRO A 33 -4.88 8.63 8.91
N SER A 34 -5.86 8.52 9.82
CA SER A 34 -6.89 7.48 9.85
C SER A 34 -7.90 7.62 8.70
N LEU A 35 -7.39 7.64 7.46
CA LEU A 35 -8.18 7.78 6.24
C LEU A 35 -9.04 6.53 6.07
N LEU A 36 -10.33 6.75 5.87
CA LEU A 36 -11.32 5.68 5.70
C LEU A 36 -11.37 5.18 4.25
N ARG A 37 -11.01 6.03 3.29
CA ARG A 37 -11.13 5.75 1.86
C ARG A 37 -9.82 5.27 1.26
N PHE A 38 -9.93 4.31 0.34
CA PHE A 38 -8.82 3.78 -0.43
C PHE A 38 -8.08 4.87 -1.21
N ASP A 39 -8.82 5.69 -1.98
CA ASP A 39 -8.24 6.72 -2.84
C ASP A 39 -7.50 7.80 -2.03
N GLU A 40 -8.03 8.17 -0.86
CA GLU A 40 -7.35 9.12 0.02
C GLU A 40 -6.02 8.59 0.53
N ARG A 41 -5.94 7.32 0.92
CA ARG A 41 -4.66 6.70 1.33
C ARG A 41 -3.66 6.65 0.19
N VAL A 42 -4.14 6.37 -1.03
CA VAL A 42 -3.31 6.38 -2.24
C VAL A 42 -2.77 7.77 -2.49
N ASN A 43 -3.62 8.80 -2.47
CA ASN A 43 -3.18 10.19 -2.68
C ASN A 43 -2.24 10.66 -1.57
N TRP A 44 -2.47 10.31 -0.30
CA TRP A 44 -1.55 10.64 0.79
C TRP A 44 -0.15 10.05 0.56
N LEU A 45 -0.04 8.77 0.17
CA LEU A 45 1.26 8.17 -0.17
C LEU A 45 1.93 8.88 -1.35
N ARG A 46 1.14 9.35 -2.31
CA ARG A 46 1.67 10.07 -3.48
C ARG A 46 2.16 11.47 -3.11
N ASP A 47 1.38 12.23 -2.36
CA ASP A 47 1.73 13.60 -1.96
C ASP A 47 2.85 13.64 -0.92
N GLU A 48 2.81 12.76 0.08
CA GLU A 48 3.78 12.75 1.20
C GLU A 48 5.12 12.09 0.82
N HIS A 49 5.07 11.08 -0.06
CA HIS A 49 6.23 10.24 -0.35
C HIS A 49 6.60 10.14 -1.83
N ASP A 50 5.99 10.98 -2.68
CA ASP A 50 6.17 10.99 -4.15
C ASP A 50 6.01 9.58 -4.78
N LEU A 51 5.13 8.78 -4.18
CA LEU A 51 5.00 7.38 -4.54
C LEU A 51 4.27 7.25 -5.89
N PRO A 52 4.71 6.40 -6.83
CA PRO A 52 3.95 6.21 -8.07
C PRO A 52 2.60 5.55 -7.79
N HIS A 53 1.55 5.99 -8.51
CA HIS A 53 0.16 5.56 -8.28
C HIS A 53 -0.02 4.03 -8.25
N GLY A 54 0.67 3.30 -9.12
CA GLY A 54 0.61 1.83 -9.14
C GLY A 54 1.11 1.16 -7.86
N TYR A 55 2.20 1.68 -7.27
CA TYR A 55 2.73 1.18 -6.00
C TYR A 55 1.87 1.62 -4.82
N ALA A 56 1.41 2.88 -4.82
CA ALA A 56 0.51 3.40 -3.79
C ALA A 56 -0.78 2.57 -3.71
N SER A 57 -1.43 2.33 -4.86
CA SER A 57 -2.62 1.47 -4.93
C SER A 57 -2.33 0.04 -4.45
N ALA A 58 -1.18 -0.53 -4.80
CA ALA A 58 -0.83 -1.88 -4.38
C ALA A 58 -0.65 -2.00 -2.85
N ILE A 59 0.02 -1.02 -2.24
CA ILE A 59 0.25 -0.96 -0.78
C ILE A 59 -1.09 -0.84 -0.03
N VAL A 60 -1.95 0.08 -0.44
CA VAL A 60 -3.23 0.31 0.24
C VAL A 60 -4.13 -0.91 0.11
N HIS A 61 -4.12 -1.60 -1.04
CA HIS A 61 -4.90 -2.82 -1.24
C HIS A 61 -4.45 -3.93 -0.30
N GLU A 62 -3.14 -4.14 -0.18
CA GLU A 62 -2.56 -5.11 0.74
C GLU A 62 -2.87 -4.76 2.21
N HIS A 63 -2.84 -3.47 2.56
CA HIS A 63 -3.24 -3.00 3.89
C HIS A 63 -4.70 -3.36 4.20
N ASP A 64 -5.60 -3.08 3.27
CA ASP A 64 -7.03 -3.35 3.44
C ASP A 64 -7.32 -4.85 3.54
N LEU A 65 -6.65 -5.67 2.71
CA LEU A 65 -6.75 -7.13 2.77
C LEU A 65 -6.33 -7.68 4.15
N ARG A 66 -5.22 -7.19 4.70
CA ARG A 66 -4.71 -7.59 6.03
C ARG A 66 -5.60 -7.09 7.17
N ARG A 67 -6.14 -5.87 7.05
CA ARG A 67 -7.09 -5.30 8.03
C ARG A 67 -8.41 -6.06 8.01
N GLY A 68 -8.93 -6.41 6.83
CA GLY A 68 -10.11 -7.24 6.66
C GLY A 68 -9.93 -8.60 7.31
N GLN A 69 -8.81 -9.29 7.08
CA GLN A 69 -8.50 -10.56 7.73
C GLN A 69 -8.47 -10.48 9.28
N ARG A 70 -8.07 -9.34 9.85
CA ARG A 70 -8.07 -9.11 11.30
C ARG A 70 -9.45 -8.79 11.88
N ALA A 71 -10.39 -8.29 11.08
CA ALA A 71 -11.72 -7.89 11.54
C ALA A 71 -12.72 -9.05 11.66
N PHE A 72 -12.39 -10.23 11.09
CA PHE A 72 -13.23 -11.43 11.13
C PHE A 72 -12.71 -12.51 12.11
N GLY A 73 -11.86 -12.14 13.07
CA GLY A 73 -11.31 -13.04 14.10
C GLY A 73 -11.87 -12.76 15.49
#